data_AF-A0AA37UKD4-F1
#
_entry.id   AF-A0AA37UKD4-F1
#
_cell.length_a   1.000
_cell.length_b   1.000
_cell.length_c   1.000
_cell.angle_alpha   90.00
_cell.angle_beta   90.00
_cell.angle_gamma   90.00
#
_symmetry.space_group_name_H-M   'P 1'
#
loop_
_entity.id
_entity.type
_entity.pdbx_description
1 polymer ?
#
loop_
_entity_poly.entity_id
_entity_poly.type
_entity_poly.pdbx_seq_one_letter_code
_entity_poly.pdbx_strand_id
1 'polypeptide(L)'
;MKFTVPKTLGPDVTMKETDYYAASVWVGIDGLTHGNALLQTGVTVEINKSISDEVAYVPWYEWWPNIAMKLDISIRGGDEVEVEVVMFNGTSGKILLWNKSRGEWVARTLQAPRPDSVLAGHSVEWIVEDFALSEGGNVPFGDFGIIELRDCKAHTSTDEVVGPDTNQPFYIRQNNMTRTSVALDGHSVSIEYLTEL
;
A
#
# COMPACT_ATOMS: atom_id res chain seq x y z
N MET A 1 8.48 3.38 -6.28
CA MET A 1 7.70 4.42 -5.55
C MET A 1 8.39 4.73 -4.24
N LYS A 2 8.42 6.00 -3.83
CA LYS A 2 8.94 6.45 -2.54
C LYS A 2 7.86 7.16 -1.75
N PHE A 3 7.89 7.04 -0.43
CA PHE A 3 7.02 7.80 0.46
C PHE A 3 7.67 7.98 1.83
N THR A 4 7.19 8.96 2.58
CA THR A 4 7.56 9.12 3.99
C THR A 4 6.50 8.42 4.82
N VAL A 5 6.93 7.51 5.70
CA VAL A 5 6.00 6.76 6.57
C VAL A 5 5.31 7.76 7.51
N PRO A 6 3.97 7.78 7.61
CA PRO A 6 3.24 8.63 8.55
C PRO A 6 3.78 8.48 9.97
N LYS A 7 3.93 9.58 10.71
CA LYS A 7 4.35 9.54 12.13
C LYS A 7 3.22 9.26 13.09
N THR A 8 2.01 9.56 12.64
CA THR A 8 0.79 9.55 13.43
C THR A 8 -0.27 8.82 12.64
N LEU A 9 -1.12 8.12 13.36
CA LEU A 9 -2.36 7.57 12.85
C LEU A 9 -3.45 7.96 13.84
N GLY A 10 -4.30 8.89 13.44
CA GLY A 10 -5.38 9.40 14.26
C GLY A 10 -6.62 8.50 14.17
N PRO A 11 -7.49 8.51 15.19
CA PRO A 11 -8.84 8.03 15.00
C PRO A 11 -9.55 8.91 13.96
N ASP A 12 -10.34 8.32 13.06
CA ASP A 12 -11.34 9.07 12.32
C ASP A 12 -12.29 9.73 13.34
N VAL A 13 -12.37 11.06 13.36
CA VAL A 13 -13.22 11.83 14.28
C VAL A 13 -14.71 11.47 14.17
N THR A 14 -15.11 10.83 13.07
CA THR A 14 -16.47 10.40 12.78
C THR A 14 -16.73 8.94 13.15
N MET A 15 -15.68 8.14 13.34
CA MET A 15 -15.82 6.78 13.85
C MET A 15 -15.95 6.81 15.36
N LYS A 16 -16.73 5.87 15.92
CA LYS A 16 -16.67 5.59 17.36
C LYS A 16 -15.22 5.29 17.70
N GLU A 17 -14.76 5.75 18.87
CA GLU A 17 -13.42 5.41 19.36
C GLU A 17 -13.28 3.88 19.36
N THR A 18 -12.49 3.36 18.43
CA THR A 18 -12.09 1.96 18.35
C THR A 18 -10.70 1.88 18.96
N ASP A 19 -10.38 0.73 19.55
CA ASP A 19 -9.03 0.52 20.05
C ASP A 19 -8.03 0.24 18.92
N TYR A 20 -8.48 -0.02 17.70
CA TYR A 20 -7.63 -0.36 16.56
C TYR A 20 -7.91 0.51 15.34
N TYR A 21 -6.84 1.01 14.71
CA TYR A 21 -6.88 1.69 13.42
C TYR A 21 -5.69 1.28 12.57
N ALA A 22 -5.86 1.24 11.25
CA ALA A 22 -4.75 1.03 10.34
C ALA A 22 -4.94 1.71 8.98
N ALA A 23 -3.84 1.88 8.27
CA ALA A 23 -3.80 2.20 6.85
C ALA A 23 -2.56 1.55 6.23
N SER A 24 -2.70 1.01 5.02
CA SER A 24 -1.57 0.41 4.29
C SER A 24 -1.15 1.29 3.13
N VAL A 25 0.15 1.46 2.92
CA VAL A 25 0.72 2.16 1.76
C VAL A 25 1.54 1.17 0.95
N TRP A 26 1.21 0.96 -0.32
CA TRP A 26 1.83 -0.09 -1.12
C TRP A 26 1.86 0.21 -2.62
N VAL A 27 2.70 -0.55 -3.33
CA VAL A 27 2.73 -0.62 -4.80
C VAL A 27 2.46 -2.07 -5.22
N GLY A 28 1.71 -2.24 -6.31
CA GLY A 28 1.28 -3.56 -6.77
C GLY A 28 1.18 -3.69 -8.29
N ILE A 29 1.07 -4.94 -8.73
CA ILE A 29 0.76 -5.34 -10.11
C ILE A 29 -0.47 -6.28 -10.06
N ASP A 30 -1.47 -6.00 -10.90
CA ASP A 30 -2.76 -6.68 -11.04
C ASP A 30 -3.78 -6.42 -9.90
N GLY A 31 -4.66 -7.38 -9.57
CA GLY A 31 -5.65 -7.24 -8.48
C GLY A 31 -6.95 -6.49 -8.82
N LEU A 32 -6.94 -5.55 -9.76
CA LEU A 32 -8.17 -4.82 -10.16
C LEU A 32 -8.87 -5.46 -11.35
N THR A 33 -8.34 -5.26 -12.56
CA THR A 33 -8.92 -5.80 -13.81
C THR A 33 -8.58 -7.27 -14.01
N HIS A 34 -7.50 -7.73 -13.36
CA HIS A 34 -7.08 -9.12 -13.30
C HIS A 34 -7.10 -9.61 -11.84
N GLY A 35 -8.29 -9.96 -11.35
CA GLY A 35 -8.50 -10.32 -9.93
C GLY A 35 -8.02 -11.71 -9.51
N ASN A 36 -7.33 -12.46 -10.37
CA ASN A 36 -6.83 -13.80 -10.03
C ASN A 36 -5.47 -13.78 -9.28
N ALA A 37 -4.75 -12.65 -9.36
CA ALA A 37 -3.46 -12.47 -8.72
C ALA A 37 -3.22 -10.99 -8.42
N LEU A 38 -2.45 -10.72 -7.38
CA LEU A 38 -1.94 -9.39 -7.04
C LEU A 38 -0.60 -9.58 -6.33
N LEU A 39 0.47 -9.05 -6.93
CA LEU A 39 1.79 -9.03 -6.31
C LEU A 39 2.10 -7.63 -5.82
N GLN A 40 2.37 -7.50 -4.52
CA GLN A 40 2.41 -6.20 -3.86
C GLN A 40 3.34 -6.20 -2.65
N THR A 41 3.83 -5.01 -2.30
CA THR A 41 4.63 -4.79 -1.08
C THR A 41 4.46 -3.37 -0.59
N GLY A 42 4.54 -3.20 0.73
CA GLY A 42 4.27 -1.93 1.37
C GLY A 42 4.53 -1.91 2.86
N VAL A 43 3.99 -0.89 3.50
CA VAL A 43 4.01 -0.71 4.95
C VAL A 43 2.59 -0.46 5.43
N THR A 44 2.16 -1.23 6.41
CA THR A 44 0.97 -0.93 7.21
C THR A 44 1.38 -0.10 8.41
N VAL A 45 0.68 1.01 8.60
CA VAL A 45 0.73 1.82 9.82
C VAL A 45 -0.50 1.45 10.63
N GLU A 46 -0.32 1.05 11.87
CA GLU A 46 -1.43 0.61 12.73
C GLU A 46 -1.23 1.08 14.17
N ILE A 47 -2.33 1.25 14.91
CA ILE A 47 -2.32 1.51 16.34
C ILE A 47 -3.33 0.59 17.00
N ASN A 48 -2.94 -0.03 18.12
CA ASN A 48 -3.85 -0.79 18.97
C ASN A 48 -3.82 -0.24 20.40
N LYS A 49 -4.69 0.73 20.69
CA LYS A 49 -4.83 1.43 21.98
C LYS A 49 -5.20 0.51 23.14
N SER A 50 -5.80 -0.66 22.88
CA SER A 50 -6.02 -1.67 23.94
C SER A 50 -4.70 -2.28 24.46
N ILE A 51 -3.61 -2.14 23.68
CA ILE A 51 -2.27 -2.62 24.00
C ILE A 51 -1.34 -1.44 24.33
N SER A 52 -1.30 -0.42 23.47
CA SER A 52 -0.39 0.73 23.57
C SER A 52 -0.87 1.92 22.74
N ASP A 53 -0.55 3.14 23.16
CA ASP A 53 -0.75 4.38 22.37
C ASP A 53 0.33 4.57 21.29
N GLU A 54 1.26 3.63 21.15
CA GLU A 54 2.31 3.68 20.14
C GLU A 54 1.83 3.18 18.77
N VAL A 55 2.19 3.93 17.72
CA VAL A 55 1.99 3.51 16.34
C VAL A 55 3.00 2.42 15.98
N ALA A 56 2.51 1.30 15.47
CA ALA A 56 3.29 0.21 14.90
C ALA A 56 3.43 0.36 13.38
N TYR A 57 4.58 -0.06 12.87
CA TYR A 57 4.93 0.01 11.46
C TYR A 57 5.31 -1.38 10.97
N VAL A 58 4.48 -1.94 10.10
CA VAL A 58 4.57 -3.33 9.67
C VAL A 58 4.91 -3.37 8.18
N PRO A 59 6.19 -3.56 7.79
CA PRO A 59 6.54 -3.81 6.39
C PRO A 59 6.12 -5.23 5.99
N TRP A 60 5.58 -5.37 4.78
CA TRP A 60 5.04 -6.65 4.31
C TRP A 60 5.16 -6.82 2.79
N TYR A 61 4.99 -8.06 2.34
CA TYR A 61 4.78 -8.41 0.93
C TYR A 61 3.65 -9.41 0.81
N GLU A 62 3.01 -9.46 -0.35
CA GLU A 62 1.94 -10.41 -0.63
C GLU A 62 1.95 -10.81 -2.11
N TRP A 63 1.66 -12.08 -2.36
CA TRP A 63 1.19 -12.56 -3.66
C TRP A 63 -0.17 -13.21 -3.43
N TRP A 64 -1.23 -12.44 -3.62
CA TRP A 64 -2.61 -12.90 -3.43
C TRP A 64 -2.89 -14.09 -4.36
N PRO A 65 -3.57 -15.16 -3.90
CA PRO A 65 -4.41 -15.28 -2.70
C PRO A 65 -3.69 -15.81 -1.45
N ASN A 66 -2.37 -15.89 -1.43
CA ASN A 66 -1.69 -16.11 -0.15
C ASN A 66 -1.82 -14.85 0.71
N ILE A 67 -1.83 -15.04 2.03
CA ILE A 67 -1.86 -13.94 2.98
C ILE A 67 -0.58 -13.10 2.90
N ALA A 68 -0.70 -11.82 3.26
CA ALA A 68 0.44 -10.94 3.46
C ALA A 68 1.41 -11.49 4.53
N MET A 69 2.70 -11.39 4.24
CA MET A 69 3.80 -11.86 5.07
C MET A 69 4.66 -10.67 5.52
N LYS A 70 5.02 -10.63 6.81
CA LYS A 70 5.89 -9.59 7.36
C LYS A 70 7.31 -9.69 6.80
N LEU A 71 7.93 -8.55 6.56
CA LEU A 71 9.33 -8.41 6.21
C LEU A 71 10.17 -8.11 7.46
N ASP A 72 11.36 -8.73 7.55
CA ASP A 72 12.31 -8.46 8.63
C ASP A 72 13.18 -7.25 8.28
N ILE A 73 12.61 -6.07 8.48
CA ILE A 73 13.27 -4.77 8.27
C ILE A 73 12.67 -3.74 9.24
N SER A 74 13.51 -2.87 9.80
CA SER A 74 13.02 -1.86 10.75
C SER A 74 12.44 -0.66 10.00
N ILE A 75 11.22 -0.26 10.36
CA ILE A 75 10.53 0.93 9.86
C ILE A 75 10.06 1.77 11.04
N ARG A 76 10.16 3.09 10.93
CA ARG A 76 9.60 4.04 11.91
C ARG A 76 8.87 5.17 11.19
N GLY A 77 7.97 5.81 11.93
CA GLY A 77 7.32 7.04 11.49
C GLY A 77 8.34 8.11 11.11
N GLY A 78 8.19 8.68 9.92
CA GLY A 78 9.08 9.67 9.33
C GLY A 78 10.26 9.11 8.54
N ASP A 79 10.47 7.79 8.50
CA ASP A 79 11.46 7.19 7.62
C ASP A 79 11.01 7.35 6.15
N GLU A 80 11.97 7.60 5.25
CA GLU A 80 11.75 7.56 3.80
C GLU A 80 11.92 6.11 3.32
N VAL A 81 10.89 5.57 2.68
CA VAL A 81 10.83 4.20 2.19
C VAL A 81 10.70 4.22 0.68
N GLU A 82 11.45 3.34 0.00
CA GLU A 82 11.29 3.02 -1.41
C GLU A 82 10.80 1.57 -1.56
N VAL A 83 9.72 1.39 -2.32
CA VAL A 83 9.15 0.09 -2.66
C VAL A 83 9.12 -0.12 -4.18
N GLU A 84 9.36 -1.37 -4.58
CA GLU A 84 9.39 -1.82 -5.97
C GLU A 84 8.82 -3.24 -6.07
N VAL A 85 8.00 -3.46 -7.09
CA VAL A 85 7.52 -4.78 -7.52
C VAL A 85 7.97 -4.99 -8.95
N VAL A 86 8.49 -6.18 -9.27
CA VAL A 86 8.87 -6.59 -10.61
C VAL A 86 8.20 -7.90 -10.95
N MET A 87 7.49 -7.93 -12.07
CA MET A 87 7.01 -9.16 -12.70
C MET A 87 8.06 -9.66 -13.68
N PHE A 88 8.62 -10.86 -13.46
CA PHE A 88 9.51 -11.50 -14.45
C PHE A 88 8.70 -12.25 -15.51
N ASN A 89 7.62 -12.90 -15.07
CA ASN A 89 6.58 -13.50 -15.89
C ASN A 89 5.33 -13.73 -15.02
N GLY A 90 4.27 -14.35 -15.57
CA GLY A 90 3.03 -14.60 -14.82
C GLY A 90 3.20 -15.44 -13.56
N THR A 91 4.26 -16.23 -13.45
CA THR A 91 4.47 -17.15 -12.31
C THR A 91 5.61 -16.73 -11.39
N SER A 92 6.41 -15.71 -11.73
CA SER A 92 7.55 -15.29 -10.92
C SER A 92 7.76 -13.78 -10.93
N GLY A 93 8.21 -13.27 -9.80
CA GLY A 93 8.44 -11.84 -9.60
C GLY A 93 9.39 -11.57 -8.44
N LYS A 94 9.62 -10.29 -8.18
CA LYS A 94 10.48 -9.80 -7.11
C LYS A 94 9.79 -8.62 -6.42
N ILE A 95 9.95 -8.55 -5.11
CA ILE A 95 9.66 -7.35 -4.32
C ILE A 95 10.96 -6.80 -3.74
N LEU A 96 11.00 -5.49 -3.54
CA LEU A 96 12.04 -4.79 -2.79
C LEU A 96 11.36 -3.76 -1.90
N LEU A 97 11.78 -3.72 -0.64
CA LEU A 97 11.49 -2.63 0.28
C LEU A 97 12.81 -2.12 0.86
N TRP A 98 13.08 -0.83 0.67
CA TRP A 98 14.29 -0.15 1.13
C TRP A 98 13.90 0.99 2.07
N ASN A 99 14.30 0.88 3.34
CA ASN A 99 14.31 2.02 4.25
C ASN A 99 15.54 2.90 3.96
N LYS A 100 15.34 3.97 3.20
CA LYS A 100 16.40 4.90 2.79
C LYS A 100 17.01 5.63 3.98
N SER A 101 16.19 6.02 4.95
CA SER A 101 16.63 6.73 6.15
C SER A 101 17.61 5.92 7.01
N ARG A 102 17.53 4.59 6.92
CA ARG A 102 18.38 3.66 7.69
C ARG A 102 19.45 2.97 6.86
N GLY A 103 19.33 3.00 5.53
CA GLY A 103 20.24 2.29 4.62
C GLY A 103 20.02 0.77 4.57
N GLU A 104 18.89 0.28 5.09
CA GLU A 104 18.54 -1.13 5.14
C GLU A 104 17.52 -1.48 4.06
N TRP A 105 17.66 -2.63 3.42
CA TRP A 105 16.71 -3.09 2.41
C TRP A 105 16.51 -4.60 2.50
N VAL A 106 15.37 -5.04 2.00
CA VAL A 106 15.00 -6.44 1.89
C VAL A 106 14.40 -6.68 0.51
N ALA A 107 14.85 -7.75 -0.14
CA ALA A 107 14.27 -8.23 -1.39
C ALA A 107 13.86 -9.70 -1.26
N ARG A 108 12.83 -10.08 -2.01
CA ARG A 108 12.40 -11.48 -2.15
C ARG A 108 12.06 -11.75 -3.60
N THR A 109 12.57 -12.86 -4.13
CA THR A 109 12.05 -13.47 -5.34
C THR A 109 10.92 -14.40 -4.93
N LEU A 110 9.78 -14.29 -5.62
CA LEU A 110 8.56 -14.99 -5.28
C LEU A 110 8.07 -15.79 -6.48
N GLN A 111 7.29 -16.82 -6.19
CA GLN A 111 6.59 -17.64 -7.17
C GLN A 111 5.10 -17.53 -6.92
N ALA A 112 4.30 -17.65 -7.98
CA ALA A 112 2.86 -17.72 -7.87
C ALA A 112 2.47 -18.83 -6.90
N PRO A 113 1.58 -18.56 -5.94
CA PRO A 113 1.25 -19.52 -4.89
C PRO A 113 0.46 -20.72 -5.43
N ARG A 114 -0.21 -20.55 -6.58
CA ARG A 114 -1.04 -21.56 -7.24
C ARG A 114 -0.96 -21.39 -8.77
N PRO A 115 -1.23 -22.44 -9.56
CA PRO A 115 -1.19 -22.37 -11.03
C PRO A 115 -2.18 -21.38 -11.67
N ASP A 116 -3.26 -21.04 -10.97
CA ASP A 116 -4.30 -20.10 -11.41
C ASP A 116 -4.10 -18.67 -10.88
N SER A 117 -3.18 -18.47 -9.94
CA SER A 117 -2.83 -17.16 -9.36
C SER A 117 -1.65 -16.50 -10.06
N VAL A 118 -1.69 -16.51 -11.38
CA VAL A 118 -0.66 -15.92 -12.24
C VAL A 118 -0.93 -14.45 -12.51
N LEU A 119 0.13 -13.65 -12.49
CA LEU A 119 0.08 -12.25 -12.92
C LEU A 119 -0.14 -12.17 -14.44
N ALA A 120 -0.92 -11.18 -14.85
CA ALA A 120 -1.12 -10.80 -16.24
C ALA A 120 -0.39 -9.50 -16.60
N GLY A 121 -0.04 -8.66 -15.60
CA GLY A 121 0.60 -7.36 -15.82
C GLY A 121 -0.35 -6.35 -16.48
N HIS A 122 -1.64 -6.44 -16.19
CA HIS A 122 -2.69 -5.59 -16.76
C HIS A 122 -2.85 -4.26 -16.01
N SER A 123 -2.48 -4.21 -14.73
CA SER A 123 -2.45 -2.98 -13.95
C SER A 123 -1.19 -2.85 -13.13
N VAL A 124 -0.83 -1.60 -12.84
CA VAL A 124 0.12 -1.21 -11.80
C VAL A 124 -0.55 -0.14 -10.98
N GLU A 125 -0.44 -0.22 -9.67
CA GLU A 125 -1.10 0.72 -8.78
C GLU A 125 -0.23 1.16 -7.61
N TRP A 126 -0.49 2.39 -7.15
CA TRP A 126 0.16 3.05 -6.01
C TRP A 126 -0.94 3.47 -5.05
N ILE A 127 -1.03 2.79 -3.91
CA ILE A 127 -2.26 2.73 -3.13
C ILE A 127 -2.01 3.12 -1.67
N VAL A 128 -2.98 3.87 -1.12
CA VAL A 128 -3.31 3.83 0.30
C VAL A 128 -4.60 3.03 0.44
N GLU A 129 -4.61 2.04 1.32
CA GLU A 129 -5.70 1.07 1.44
C GLU A 129 -6.27 1.00 2.86
N ASP A 130 -7.60 0.94 2.90
CA ASP A 130 -8.40 0.41 4.01
C ASP A 130 -8.63 -1.11 3.78
N PHE A 131 -7.75 -1.94 4.33
CA PHE A 131 -7.70 -3.37 3.99
C PHE A 131 -8.79 -4.19 4.70
N ALA A 132 -9.16 -5.32 4.09
CA ALA A 132 -10.14 -6.24 4.66
C ALA A 132 -9.54 -7.10 5.79
N LEU A 133 -10.31 -7.32 6.86
CA LEU A 133 -9.97 -8.26 7.92
C LEU A 133 -10.37 -9.68 7.51
N SER A 134 -9.56 -10.68 7.91
CA SER A 134 -9.81 -12.09 7.58
C SER A 134 -11.14 -12.63 8.13
N GLU A 135 -11.66 -12.03 9.19
CA GLU A 135 -12.95 -12.35 9.82
C GLU A 135 -14.15 -11.62 9.20
N GLY A 136 -13.91 -10.80 8.17
CA GLY A 136 -14.90 -10.00 7.47
C GLY A 136 -14.91 -8.53 7.90
N GLY A 137 -15.35 -7.66 6.99
CA GLY A 137 -15.28 -6.21 7.15
C GLY A 137 -13.91 -5.62 6.82
N ASN A 138 -13.79 -4.31 6.96
CA ASN A 138 -12.55 -3.55 6.78
C ASN A 138 -12.00 -3.15 8.14
N VAL A 139 -10.69 -2.87 8.21
CA VAL A 139 -10.09 -2.25 9.37
C VAL A 139 -10.76 -0.89 9.65
N PRO A 140 -10.93 -0.45 10.91
CA PRO A 140 -11.29 0.94 11.15
C PRO A 140 -10.20 1.83 10.54
N PHE A 141 -10.56 2.62 9.54
CA PHE A 141 -9.59 3.34 8.74
C PHE A 141 -9.02 4.51 9.54
N GLY A 142 -7.69 4.57 9.65
CA GLY A 142 -7.01 5.60 10.44
C GLY A 142 -6.75 6.87 9.66
N ASP A 143 -6.82 8.01 10.34
CA ASP A 143 -6.42 9.31 9.81
C ASP A 143 -4.88 9.37 9.70
N PHE A 144 -4.38 9.23 8.48
CA PHE A 144 -2.95 9.30 8.17
C PHE A 144 -2.50 10.73 7.77
N GLY A 145 -3.40 11.72 7.82
CA GLY A 145 -3.16 13.06 7.31
C GLY A 145 -2.97 13.04 5.80
N ILE A 146 -1.75 13.31 5.34
CA ILE A 146 -1.40 13.33 3.91
C ILE A 146 -0.21 12.41 3.64
N ILE A 147 -0.35 11.58 2.60
CA ILE A 147 0.69 10.69 2.10
C ILE A 147 1.06 11.13 0.69
N GLU A 148 2.34 11.46 0.52
CA GLU A 148 2.93 11.80 -0.77
C GLU A 148 3.71 10.62 -1.34
N LEU A 149 3.14 10.00 -2.37
CA LEU A 149 3.81 8.98 -3.16
C LEU A 149 4.60 9.67 -4.27
N ARG A 150 5.92 9.51 -4.26
CA ARG A 150 6.87 10.14 -5.17
C ARG A 150 7.57 9.07 -6.02
N ASP A 151 8.14 9.48 -7.15
CA ASP A 151 8.82 8.57 -8.07
C ASP A 151 7.95 7.35 -8.43
N CYS A 152 6.67 7.61 -8.68
CA CYS A 152 5.70 6.63 -9.17
C CYS A 152 5.93 6.40 -10.66
N LYS A 153 6.50 5.23 -10.98
CA LYS A 153 6.90 4.84 -12.33
C LYS A 153 6.62 3.36 -12.52
N ALA A 154 6.08 3.02 -13.67
CA ALA A 154 5.93 1.64 -14.14
C ALA A 154 6.65 1.51 -15.49
N HIS A 155 7.40 0.42 -15.65
CA HIS A 155 8.05 0.06 -16.91
C HIS A 155 7.20 -0.97 -17.64
N THR A 156 6.82 -0.68 -18.88
CA THR A 156 6.07 -1.61 -19.71
C THR A 156 7.01 -2.61 -20.39
N SER A 157 6.45 -3.65 -21.02
CA SER A 157 7.21 -4.61 -21.83
C SER A 157 7.86 -3.99 -23.08
N THR A 158 7.51 -2.76 -23.44
CA THR A 158 8.11 -1.99 -24.54
C THR A 158 9.09 -0.92 -24.04
N ASP A 159 9.56 -1.02 -22.80
CA ASP A 159 10.44 -0.06 -22.13
C ASP A 159 9.87 1.37 -21.98
N GLU A 160 8.57 1.53 -22.18
CA GLU A 160 7.90 2.80 -21.89
C GLU A 160 7.81 3.01 -20.38
N VAL A 161 8.03 4.24 -19.93
CA VAL A 161 7.86 4.64 -18.53
C VAL A 161 6.56 5.42 -18.41
N VAL A 162 5.61 4.87 -17.66
CA VAL A 162 4.32 5.51 -17.37
C VAL A 162 4.22 5.89 -15.91
N GLY A 163 3.48 6.96 -15.63
CA GLY A 163 3.17 7.44 -14.29
C GLY A 163 1.71 7.20 -13.90
N PRO A 164 1.31 7.60 -12.69
CA PRO A 164 -0.07 7.43 -12.18
C PRO A 164 -1.11 8.28 -12.91
N ASP A 165 -0.72 9.36 -13.58
CA ASP A 165 -1.63 10.33 -14.22
C ASP A 165 -2.22 9.87 -15.56
N THR A 166 -1.93 8.63 -15.97
CA THR A 166 -2.51 8.04 -17.20
C THR A 166 -3.95 7.57 -17.01
N ASN A 167 -4.44 7.43 -15.77
CA ASN A 167 -5.79 6.97 -15.44
C ASN A 167 -6.45 7.85 -14.37
N GLN A 168 -7.77 7.72 -14.22
CA GLN A 168 -8.49 8.37 -13.12
C GLN A 168 -8.12 7.69 -11.78
N PRO A 169 -7.93 8.47 -10.70
CA PRO A 169 -7.62 7.90 -9.39
C PRO A 169 -8.85 7.23 -8.77
N PHE A 170 -8.58 6.28 -7.86
CA PHE A 170 -9.57 5.71 -6.96
C PHE A 170 -9.62 6.50 -5.66
N TYR A 171 -10.78 6.48 -5.00
CA TYR A 171 -10.99 7.12 -3.72
C TYR A 171 -11.59 6.12 -2.74
N ILE A 172 -11.15 6.15 -1.49
CA ILE A 172 -11.76 5.36 -0.42
C ILE A 172 -13.13 5.97 -0.13
N ARG A 173 -14.16 5.12 -0.15
CA ARG A 173 -15.52 5.49 0.21
C ARG A 173 -16.05 4.56 1.28
N GLN A 174 -16.43 5.12 2.43
CA GLN A 174 -17.03 4.39 3.55
C GLN A 174 -18.36 5.04 3.88
N ASN A 175 -19.40 4.23 4.15
CA ASN A 175 -20.73 4.74 4.48
C ASN A 175 -21.26 5.80 3.49
N ASN A 176 -21.03 5.58 2.18
CA ASN A 176 -21.32 6.49 1.06
C ASN A 176 -20.54 7.80 1.01
N MET A 177 -19.62 8.06 1.95
CA MET A 177 -18.81 9.27 2.01
C MET A 177 -17.41 9.02 1.48
N THR A 178 -16.88 9.99 0.74
CA THR A 178 -15.49 9.97 0.30
C THR A 178 -14.59 10.31 1.48
N ARG A 179 -13.61 9.44 1.75
CA ARG A 179 -12.65 9.56 2.87
C ARG A 179 -11.26 9.96 2.43
N THR A 180 -11.00 10.03 1.12
CA THR A 180 -9.71 10.48 0.59
C THR A 180 -9.87 11.46 -0.55
N SER A 181 -9.04 12.49 -0.58
CA SER A 181 -8.77 13.30 -1.77
C SER A 181 -7.49 12.80 -2.44
N VAL A 182 -7.46 12.76 -3.78
CA VAL A 182 -6.29 12.30 -4.54
C VAL A 182 -5.94 13.31 -5.63
N ALA A 183 -4.68 13.74 -5.65
CA ALA A 183 -4.13 14.58 -6.70
C ALA A 183 -2.96 13.86 -7.39
N LEU A 184 -2.94 13.93 -8.73
CA LEU A 184 -1.93 13.29 -9.58
C LEU A 184 -1.07 14.38 -10.24
N ASP A 185 0.24 14.17 -10.29
CA ASP A 185 1.18 15.05 -11.00
C ASP A 185 2.32 14.24 -11.61
N GLY A 186 2.16 13.75 -12.85
CA GLY A 186 3.19 13.07 -13.63
C GLY A 186 3.71 11.77 -13.00
N HIS A 187 4.54 11.90 -11.98
CA HIS A 187 5.18 10.82 -11.22
C HIS A 187 4.91 10.87 -9.71
N SER A 188 3.91 11.64 -9.26
CA SER A 188 3.47 11.66 -7.87
C SER A 188 1.97 11.47 -7.70
N VAL A 189 1.60 10.97 -6.52
CA VAL A 189 0.24 10.86 -6.03
C VAL A 189 0.21 11.46 -4.62
N SER A 190 -0.56 12.52 -4.43
CA SER A 190 -0.86 13.07 -3.12
C SER A 190 -2.22 12.53 -2.67
N ILE A 191 -2.24 11.86 -1.53
CA ILE A 191 -3.44 11.25 -0.95
C ILE A 191 -3.68 11.88 0.41
N GLU A 192 -4.78 12.60 0.57
CA GLU A 192 -5.17 13.26 1.81
C GLU A 192 -6.38 12.55 2.41
N TYR A 193 -6.30 12.25 3.71
CA TYR A 193 -7.42 11.80 4.52
C TYR A 193 -8.41 12.95 4.72
N LEU A 194 -9.70 12.69 4.49
CA LEU A 194 -10.77 13.67 4.67
C LEU A 194 -11.56 13.37 5.94
N THR A 195 -11.42 14.24 6.93
CA THR A 195 -12.36 14.32 8.06
C THR A 195 -13.67 14.95 7.59
N GLU A 196 -14.82 14.49 8.11
CA GLU A 196 -16.06 15.26 7.93
C GLU A 196 -15.90 16.66 8.53
N LEU A 197 -16.52 17.65 7.89
CA LEU A 197 -16.84 18.95 8.47
C LEU A 197 -18.20 18.89 9.15
#